data_AF-V6ST16-F1
#
_entry.id   AF-V6ST16-F1
#
_cell.length_a   1.000
_cell.length_b   1.000
_cell.length_c   1.000
_cell.angle_alpha   90.00
_cell.angle_beta   90.00
_cell.angle_gamma   90.00
#
_symmetry.space_group_name_H-M   'P 1'
#
loop_
_entity.id
_entity.type
_entity.pdbx_description
1 polymer ?
#
loop_
_entity_poly.entity_id
_entity_poly.type
_entity_poly.pdbx_seq_one_letter_code
_entity_poly.pdbx_strand_id
1 'polypeptide(L)'
;METLYKKAKVVSFFTVLLVFLQSCDTYEKVPMSLDEAVTANKKVKVITADKKTHKFKKIQMSDGTYYGLTEVRDQIVKTPMHKNEIQSINSVDNTASADATRGTAKIALVVLYVMGITTTP
;
A
#
# COMPACT_ATOMS: atom_id res chain seq x y z
N MET A 1 20.57 23.41 29.80
CA MET A 1 20.60 23.19 28.34
C MET A 1 20.89 21.73 27.96
N GLU A 2 21.82 21.05 28.63
CA GLU A 2 22.16 19.65 28.29
C GLU A 2 21.00 18.65 28.40
N THR A 3 20.11 18.82 29.38
CA THR A 3 18.94 17.95 29.58
C THR A 3 17.91 18.10 28.47
N LEU A 4 17.69 19.33 27.96
CA LEU A 4 16.81 19.59 26.82
C LEU A 4 17.38 19.01 25.52
N TYR A 5 18.69 19.16 25.30
CA TYR A 5 19.37 18.58 24.14
C TYR A 5 19.31 17.05 24.12
N LYS A 6 19.53 16.40 25.28
CA LYS A 6 19.40 14.93 25.41
C LYS A 6 17.97 14.46 25.09
N LYS A 7 16.94 15.16 25.58
CA LYS A 7 15.53 14.84 25.29
C LYS A 7 15.21 14.99 23.79
N ALA A 8 15.62 16.10 23.17
CA ALA A 8 15.42 16.34 21.75
C ALA A 8 16.14 15.29 20.87
N LYS A 9 17.35 14.87 21.27
CA LYS A 9 18.11 13.82 20.57
C LYS A 9 17.39 12.47 20.61
N VAL A 10 16.81 12.09 21.76
CA VAL A 10 16.04 10.85 21.90
C VAL A 10 14.77 10.90 21.05
N VAL A 11 14.00 11.99 21.15
CA VAL A 11 12.77 12.16 20.35
C VAL A 11 13.07 12.13 18.84
N SER A 12 14.13 12.82 18.40
CA SER A 12 14.56 12.82 17.00
C SER A 12 14.94 11.41 16.52
N PHE A 13 15.72 10.66 17.31
CA PHE A 13 16.10 9.29 16.97
C PHE A 13 14.87 8.37 16.80
N PHE A 14 13.92 8.40 17.73
CA PHE A 14 12.69 7.62 17.63
C PHE A 14 11.82 8.06 16.44
N THR A 15 11.73 9.36 16.16
CA THR A 15 10.94 9.87 15.03
C THR A 15 11.51 9.36 13.70
N VAL A 16 12.83 9.44 13.53
CA VAL A 16 13.52 8.95 12.34
C VAL A 16 13.32 7.45 12.18
N LEU A 17 13.48 6.67 13.26
CA LEU A 17 13.25 5.23 13.24
C LEU A 17 11.82 4.87 12.82
N LEU A 18 10.81 5.59 13.31
CA LEU A 18 9.40 5.35 12.98
C LEU A 18 9.05 5.74 11.53
N VAL A 19 9.71 6.74 10.96
CA VAL A 19 9.58 7.08 9.53
C VAL A 19 10.12 5.95 8.65
N PHE A 20 11.23 5.31 9.03
CA PHE A 20 11.77 4.17 8.29
C PHE A 20 10.94 2.89 8.40
N LEU A 21 10.13 2.75 9.45
CA LEU A 21 9.20 1.63 9.63
C LEU A 21 7.90 1.78 8.82
N GLN A 22 7.73 2.88 8.08
CA GLN A 22 6.59 3.02 7.18
C GLN A 22 6.74 2.07 6.00
N SER A 23 5.73 1.21 5.83
CA SER A 23 5.65 0.24 4.75
C SER A 23 5.56 0.93 3.38
N CYS A 24 6.40 0.54 2.43
CA CYS A 24 6.36 1.01 1.05
C CYS A 24 5.65 -0.04 0.17
N ASP A 25 4.48 0.29 -0.38
CA ASP A 25 3.75 -0.57 -1.31
C ASP A 25 4.60 -0.80 -2.57
N THR A 26 5.17 -2.00 -2.72
CA THR A 26 6.00 -2.37 -3.87
C THR A 26 5.23 -3.35 -4.75
N TYR A 27 5.29 -3.17 -6.07
CA TYR A 27 4.66 -4.11 -7.01
C TYR A 27 5.59 -5.30 -7.23
N GLU A 28 5.04 -6.51 -7.23
CA GLU A 28 5.81 -7.71 -7.59
C GLU A 28 6.31 -7.57 -9.02
N LYS A 29 7.59 -7.86 -9.23
CA LYS A 29 8.21 -7.83 -10.56
C LYS A 29 7.73 -9.00 -11.42
N VAL A 30 7.28 -10.09 -10.79
CA VAL A 30 6.81 -11.30 -11.47
C VAL A 30 5.39 -11.05 -11.98
N PRO A 31 5.14 -11.22 -13.29
CA PRO A 31 3.79 -11.14 -13.82
C PRO A 31 2.97 -12.36 -13.41
N MET A 32 1.73 -12.15 -12.99
CA MET A 32 0.75 -13.17 -12.65
C MET A 32 -0.25 -13.38 -13.81
N SER A 33 -0.87 -14.55 -13.85
CA SER A 33 -1.96 -14.84 -14.78
C SER A 33 -3.28 -14.18 -14.37
N LEU A 34 -4.25 -14.06 -15.29
CA LEU A 34 -5.57 -13.51 -14.94
C LEU A 34 -6.30 -14.39 -13.90
N ASP A 35 -6.15 -15.70 -13.97
CA ASP A 35 -6.82 -16.63 -13.05
C ASP A 35 -6.24 -16.53 -11.64
N GLU A 36 -4.92 -16.39 -11.53
CA GLU A 36 -4.27 -16.05 -10.26
C GLU A 36 -4.71 -14.68 -9.76
N ALA A 37 -4.88 -13.69 -10.64
CA ALA A 37 -5.29 -12.33 -10.25
C ALA A 37 -6.73 -12.29 -9.70
N VAL A 38 -7.63 -13.09 -10.29
CA VAL A 38 -9.00 -13.27 -9.80
C VAL A 38 -8.98 -13.95 -8.43
N THR A 39 -8.17 -15.00 -8.26
CA THR A 39 -8.05 -15.74 -7.00
C THR A 39 -7.40 -14.92 -5.89
N ALA A 40 -6.37 -14.13 -6.22
CA ALA A 40 -5.62 -13.33 -5.27
C ALA A 40 -6.47 -12.22 -4.65
N ASN A 41 -7.46 -11.68 -5.37
CA ASN A 41 -8.35 -10.61 -4.89
C ASN A 41 -7.57 -9.41 -4.27
N LYS A 42 -6.44 -9.07 -4.91
CA LYS A 42 -5.53 -7.99 -4.51
C LYS A 42 -5.53 -6.87 -5.56
N LYS A 43 -4.98 -5.72 -5.18
CA LYS A 43 -4.68 -4.64 -6.13
C LYS A 43 -3.70 -5.16 -7.17
N VAL A 44 -3.97 -4.87 -8.43
CA VAL A 44 -3.13 -5.26 -9.56
C VAL A 44 -2.84 -4.08 -10.47
N LYS A 45 -1.66 -4.10 -11.06
CA LYS A 45 -1.24 -3.23 -12.15
C LYS A 45 -1.27 -4.04 -13.43
N VAL A 46 -2.06 -3.60 -14.40
CA VAL A 46 -2.16 -4.19 -15.72
C VAL A 46 -1.44 -3.28 -16.69
N ILE A 47 -0.54 -3.85 -17.48
CA ILE A 47 0.14 -3.17 -18.58
C ILE A 47 -0.44 -3.73 -19.87
N THR A 48 -0.99 -2.87 -20.71
CA THR A 48 -1.50 -3.26 -22.02
C THR A 48 -0.40 -3.26 -23.08
N ALA A 49 -0.67 -3.88 -24.24
CA ALA A 49 0.24 -3.90 -25.39
C ALA A 49 0.62 -2.48 -25.87
N ASP A 50 -0.27 -1.50 -25.68
CA ASP A 50 -0.04 -0.07 -25.93
C ASP A 50 0.90 0.58 -24.91
N LYS A 51 1.48 -0.19 -23.99
CA LYS A 51 2.28 0.27 -22.84
C LYS A 51 1.49 1.16 -21.87
N LYS A 52 0.15 1.18 -21.96
CA LYS A 52 -0.69 1.90 -20.99
C LYS A 52 -0.76 1.10 -19.71
N THR A 53 -0.61 1.80 -18.60
CA THR A 53 -0.72 1.23 -17.26
C THR A 53 -2.09 1.52 -16.69
N HIS A 54 -2.81 0.47 -16.30
CA HIS A 54 -4.07 0.55 -15.58
C HIS A 54 -3.92 -0.08 -14.20
N LYS A 55 -4.39 0.61 -13.16
CA LYS A 55 -4.41 0.08 -11.79
C LYS A 55 -5.84 -0.31 -11.44
N PHE A 56 -6.03 -1.56 -11.04
CA PHE A 56 -7.32 -2.08 -10.62
C PHE A 56 -7.25 -2.49 -9.16
N LYS A 57 -8.36 -2.31 -8.44
CA LYS A 57 -8.50 -2.73 -7.04
C LYS A 57 -8.50 -4.25 -6.92
N LYS A 58 -9.11 -4.92 -7.90
CA LYS A 58 -9.11 -6.37 -8.09
C LYS A 58 -9.56 -6.73 -9.50
N ILE A 59 -9.27 -7.95 -9.94
CA ILE A 59 -9.87 -8.55 -11.13
C ILE A 59 -10.98 -9.48 -10.69
N GLN A 60 -12.09 -9.49 -11.42
CA GLN A 60 -13.20 -10.42 -11.22
C GLN A 60 -13.56 -11.07 -12.54
N MET A 61 -13.86 -12.36 -12.52
CA MET A 61 -14.44 -13.07 -13.66
C MET A 61 -15.96 -13.17 -13.48
N SER A 62 -16.72 -12.78 -14.49
CA SER A 62 -18.18 -12.95 -14.59
C SER A 62 -18.50 -13.42 -15.99
N ASP A 63 -19.33 -14.46 -16.13
CA ASP A 63 -19.86 -14.91 -17.42
C ASP A 63 -18.75 -15.20 -18.47
N GLY A 64 -17.64 -15.78 -18.02
CA GLY A 64 -16.48 -16.09 -18.88
C GLY A 64 -15.60 -14.89 -19.26
N THR A 65 -15.97 -13.68 -18.83
CA THR A 65 -15.24 -12.44 -19.13
C THR A 65 -14.54 -11.90 -17.89
N TYR A 66 -13.31 -11.41 -18.05
CA TYR A 66 -12.57 -10.77 -16.96
C TYR A 66 -12.85 -9.28 -16.92
N TYR A 67 -13.04 -8.76 -15.71
CA TYR A 67 -13.31 -7.36 -15.44
C TYR A 67 -12.30 -6.82 -14.43
N GLY A 68 -11.70 -5.68 -14.75
CA GLY A 68 -10.95 -4.88 -13.79
C GLY A 68 -11.92 -3.98 -13.02
N LEU A 69 -11.86 -4.01 -11.68
CA LEU A 69 -12.66 -3.13 -10.84
C LEU A 69 -11.83 -1.93 -10.41
N THR A 70 -12.31 -0.73 -10.72
CA THR A 70 -11.72 0.55 -10.26
C THR A 70 -12.76 1.36 -9.50
N GLU A 71 -12.33 2.09 -8.49
CA GLU A 71 -13.17 2.98 -7.70
C GLU A 71 -12.99 4.41 -8.21
N VAL A 72 -14.07 5.01 -8.71
CA VAL A 72 -14.10 6.38 -9.22
C VAL A 72 -15.24 7.11 -8.52
N ARG A 73 -14.93 8.13 -7.72
CA ARG A 73 -15.93 8.94 -6.98
C ARG A 73 -16.92 8.06 -6.20
N ASP A 74 -16.40 7.15 -5.37
CA ASP A 74 -17.15 6.18 -4.56
C ASP A 74 -18.02 5.18 -5.33
N GLN A 75 -17.85 5.11 -6.66
CA GLN A 75 -18.53 4.13 -7.50
C GLN A 75 -17.56 3.09 -8.03
N ILE A 76 -17.98 1.83 -8.00
CA ILE A 76 -17.23 0.72 -8.58
C ILE A 76 -17.52 0.67 -10.08
N VAL A 77 -16.52 1.03 -10.88
CA VAL A 77 -16.54 0.92 -12.34
C VAL A 77 -15.93 -0.44 -12.73
N LYS A 78 -16.68 -1.22 -13.50
CA LYS A 78 -16.22 -2.48 -14.09
C LYS A 78 -15.75 -2.23 -15.52
N THR A 79 -14.48 -2.49 -15.79
CA THR A 79 -13.91 -2.37 -17.13
C THR A 79 -13.66 -3.78 -17.69
N PRO A 80 -14.28 -4.17 -18.81
CA PRO A 80 -13.99 -5.46 -19.44
C PRO A 80 -12.54 -5.51 -19.91
N MET A 81 -11.92 -6.67 -19.78
CA MET A 81 -10.53 -6.90 -20.14
C MET A 81 -10.41 -7.97 -21.22
N HIS A 82 -9.78 -7.62 -22.34
CA HIS A 82 -9.49 -8.56 -23.41
C HIS A 82 -8.09 -9.14 -23.22
N LYS A 83 -7.98 -10.48 -23.13
CA LYS A 83 -6.70 -11.19 -22.93
C LYS A 83 -5.62 -10.79 -23.97
N ASN A 84 -6.04 -10.49 -25.20
CA ASN A 84 -5.13 -10.18 -26.30
C ASN A 84 -4.46 -8.81 -26.20
N GLU A 85 -4.96 -7.91 -25.35
CA GLU A 85 -4.43 -6.56 -25.19
C GLU A 85 -3.53 -6.43 -23.95
N ILE A 86 -3.37 -7.49 -23.15
CA ILE A 86 -2.63 -7.48 -21.90
C ILE A 86 -1.21 -7.97 -22.14
N GLN A 87 -0.23 -7.11 -21.85
CA GLN A 87 1.19 -7.46 -21.88
C GLN A 87 1.62 -8.12 -20.57
N SER A 88 1.23 -7.56 -19.41
CA SER A 88 1.55 -8.13 -18.11
C SER A 88 0.53 -7.73 -17.05
N ILE A 89 0.38 -8.57 -16.04
CA ILE A 89 -0.39 -8.27 -14.83
C ILE A 89 0.54 -8.46 -13.65
N ASN A 90 0.68 -7.46 -12.80
CA ASN A 90 1.55 -7.51 -11.64
C ASN A 90 0.71 -7.22 -10.40
N SER A 91 0.70 -8.12 -9.42
CA SER A 91 0.10 -7.90 -8.11
C SER A 91 0.90 -6.86 -7.33
N VAL A 92 0.20 -6.09 -6.51
CA VAL A 92 0.86 -5.37 -5.42
C VAL A 92 1.34 -6.42 -4.40
N ASP A 93 2.63 -6.41 -4.10
CA ASP A 93 3.15 -7.14 -2.95
C ASP A 93 2.75 -6.37 -1.70
N ASN A 94 1.75 -6.88 -0.99
CA ASN A 94 1.32 -6.35 0.30
C ASN A 94 1.78 -7.27 1.44
N THR A 95 2.99 -7.83 1.36
CA THR A 95 3.58 -8.57 2.49
C THR A 95 3.86 -7.72 3.73
N ALA A 96 3.60 -6.40 3.74
CA ALA A 96 3.94 -5.56 4.89
C ALA A 96 2.87 -4.58 5.43
N SER A 97 1.67 -4.45 4.85
CA SER A 97 0.83 -3.29 5.23
C SER A 97 -0.67 -3.42 5.03
N ALA A 98 -1.28 -4.31 5.80
CA ALA A 98 -2.70 -4.20 6.13
C ALA A 98 -3.01 -3.01 7.08
N ASP A 99 -2.01 -2.26 7.58
CA ASP A 99 -2.23 -1.37 8.74
C ASP A 99 -1.48 -0.02 8.68
N ALA A 100 -1.09 0.49 7.50
CA ALA A 100 -0.35 1.77 7.40
C ALA A 100 -1.11 2.96 8.06
N THR A 101 -2.43 3.01 7.95
CA THR A 101 -3.27 4.05 8.60
C THR A 101 -3.43 3.84 10.11
N ARG A 102 -3.41 2.59 10.59
CA ARG A 102 -3.43 2.27 12.03
C ARG A 102 -2.04 2.43 12.68
N GLY A 103 -0.97 2.32 11.89
CA GLY A 103 0.41 2.54 12.32
C GLY A 103 0.74 4.00 12.61
N THR A 104 0.30 4.94 11.76
CA THR A 104 0.58 6.38 11.93
C THR A 104 -0.02 6.97 13.21
N ALA A 105 -1.25 6.56 13.57
CA ALA A 105 -1.88 6.97 14.83
C ALA A 105 -1.13 6.43 16.08
N LYS A 106 -0.64 5.19 16.02
CA LYS A 106 0.16 4.57 17.09
C LYS A 106 1.52 5.26 17.24
N ILE A 107 2.15 5.64 16.13
CA ILE A 107 3.43 6.39 16.11
C ILE A 107 3.30 7.71 16.87
N ALA A 108 2.26 8.50 16.60
CA ALA A 108 2.03 9.77 17.28
C ALA A 108 1.79 9.58 18.79
N LEU A 109 1.06 8.54 19.18
CA LEU A 109 0.80 8.18 20.59
C LEU A 109 2.09 7.78 21.33
N VAL A 110 2.97 6.99 20.70
CA VAL A 110 4.26 6.60 21.28
C VAL A 110 5.17 7.82 21.45
N VAL A 111 5.22 8.73 20.47
CA VAL A 111 6.01 9.97 20.57
C VAL A 111 5.49 10.86 21.70
N LEU A 112 4.17 11.02 21.84
CA LEU A 112 3.57 11.77 22.96
C LEU A 112 3.82 11.10 24.32
N TYR A 113 3.74 9.76 24.40
CA TYR A 113 4.07 9.01 25.60
C TYR A 113 5.53 9.23 26.00
N VAL A 114 6.48 9.06 25.07
CA VAL A 114 7.92 9.30 25.31
C VAL A 114 8.19 10.75 25.71
N MET A 115 7.47 11.73 25.13
CA MET A 115 7.55 13.12 25.59
C MET A 115 6.99 13.29 27.02
N GLY A 116 5.91 12.61 27.38
CA GLY A 116 5.31 12.64 28.73
C GLY A 116 6.25 12.11 29.81
N ILE A 117 6.81 10.89 29.64
CA ILE A 117 7.79 10.32 30.59
C ILE A 117 9.09 11.12 30.67
N THR A 118 9.45 11.86 29.61
CA THR A 118 10.66 12.71 29.63
C THR A 118 10.39 14.13 30.14
N THR A 119 9.14 14.55 30.34
CA THR A 119 8.78 15.90 30.81
C THR A 119 8.27 15.96 32.24
N THR A 120 7.97 14.82 32.88
CA THR A 120 7.75 14.74 34.34
C THR A 120 9.03 15.06 35.11
N PRO A 121 8.95 15.88 36.18
CA PRO A 121 10.09 16.32 36.98
C PRO A 121 10.78 15.18 37.74
#